data_AF-A0A151QCF0-F1
#
_entry.id   AF-A0A151QCF0-F1
#
_cell.length_a   1.000
_cell.length_b   1.000
_cell.length_c   1.000
_cell.angle_alpha   90.00
_cell.angle_beta   90.00
_cell.angle_gamma   90.00
#
_symmetry.space_group_name_H-M   'P 1'
#
loop_
_entity.id
_entity.type
_entity.pdbx_description
1 polymer ?
#
loop_
_entity_poly.entity_id
_entity_poly.type
_entity_poly.pdbx_seq_one_letter_code
_entity_poly.pdbx_strand_id
1 'polypeptide(L)'
;MLNDIQSVLGEIRRSERKALVVVVPEHGAGLTGEFGQLVGLRELPTPAITKVPVFGYWIAPGYAPASTGPVTVKQSVSYTALSELFSRWLAQTAEQQQKPAWPVLLSDLPDTRFVSQQGNITVMESQGSYWIKAPGAAWKILGPVQTIAASN
;
A
#
# COMPACT_ATOMS: atom_id res chain seq x y z
N MET A 1 9.25 -10.84 11.14
CA MET A 1 8.08 -10.41 10.34
C MET A 1 8.03 -11.06 8.96
N LEU A 2 8.96 -10.81 8.03
CA LEU A 2 8.86 -11.41 6.68
C LEU A 2 8.90 -12.95 6.73
N ASN A 3 9.77 -13.52 7.57
CA ASN A 3 9.80 -14.96 7.81
C ASN A 3 8.47 -15.50 8.37
N ASP A 4 7.81 -14.72 9.22
CA ASP A 4 6.53 -15.11 9.82
C ASP A 4 5.42 -15.11 8.78
N ILE A 5 5.40 -14.10 7.89
CA ILE A 5 4.49 -14.09 6.72
C ILE A 5 4.73 -15.32 5.85
N GLN A 6 5.99 -15.64 5.55
CA GLN A 6 6.31 -16.85 4.77
C GLN A 6 5.89 -18.13 5.48
N SER A 7 6.03 -18.19 6.81
CA SER A 7 5.57 -19.30 7.64
C SER A 7 4.06 -19.49 7.52
N VAL A 8 3.29 -18.41 7.73
CA VAL A 8 1.82 -18.43 7.60
C VAL A 8 1.38 -18.85 6.20
N LEU A 9 2.00 -18.29 5.14
CA LEU A 9 1.70 -18.70 3.77
C LEU A 9 2.06 -20.18 3.53
N GLY A 10 3.12 -20.68 4.16
CA GLY A 10 3.51 -22.10 4.14
C GLY A 10 2.48 -23.00 4.83
N GLU A 11 1.98 -22.62 6.00
CA GLU A 11 0.93 -23.34 6.73
C GLU A 11 -0.38 -23.40 5.95
N ILE A 12 -0.79 -22.28 5.34
CA ILE A 12 -1.98 -22.25 4.48
C ILE A 12 -1.82 -23.22 3.31
N ARG A 13 -0.65 -23.26 2.65
CA ARG A 13 -0.38 -24.23 1.57
C ARG A 13 -0.49 -25.68 2.05
N ARG A 14 0.08 -25.99 3.22
CA ARG A 14 0.03 -27.35 3.81
C ARG A 14 -1.36 -27.77 4.27
N SER A 15 -2.24 -26.82 4.56
CA SER A 15 -3.61 -27.11 4.97
C SER A 15 -4.49 -27.64 3.83
N GLU A 16 -4.01 -27.60 2.59
CA GLU A 16 -4.77 -27.92 1.37
C GLU A 16 -6.07 -27.10 1.22
N ARG A 17 -6.19 -25.98 1.93
CA ARG A 17 -7.33 -25.06 1.82
C ARG A 17 -7.09 -24.03 0.73
N LYS A 18 -8.19 -23.56 0.16
CA LYS A 18 -8.21 -22.41 -0.75
C LYS A 18 -8.22 -21.12 0.08
N ALA A 19 -7.33 -20.18 -0.23
CA ALA A 19 -7.23 -18.92 0.47
C ALA A 19 -6.73 -17.79 -0.45
N LEU A 20 -7.46 -16.68 -0.47
CA LEU A 20 -6.96 -15.40 -0.95
C LEU A 20 -6.41 -14.64 0.26
N VAL A 21 -5.10 -14.48 0.31
CA VAL A 21 -4.40 -13.78 1.39
C VAL A 21 -3.94 -12.42 0.88
N VAL A 22 -4.29 -11.36 1.60
CA VAL A 22 -3.81 -10.01 1.30
C VAL A 22 -3.08 -9.45 2.51
N VAL A 23 -1.84 -9.04 2.31
CA VAL A 23 -0.98 -8.45 3.34
C VAL A 23 -0.96 -6.94 3.12
N VAL A 24 -1.52 -6.20 4.08
CA VAL A 24 -1.63 -4.74 4.04
C VAL A 24 -0.89 -4.16 5.25
N PRO A 25 0.29 -3.53 5.05
CA PRO A 25 0.96 -2.81 6.13
C PRO A 25 0.15 -1.58 6.55
N GLU A 26 0.19 -1.23 7.83
CA GLU A 26 -0.47 -0.02 8.35
C GLU A 26 0.26 1.25 7.89
N HIS A 27 1.59 1.24 8.07
CA HIS A 27 2.49 2.32 7.66
C HIS A 27 3.93 1.78 7.59
N GLY A 28 4.81 2.55 6.97
CA GLY A 28 6.26 2.37 6.97
C GLY A 28 6.90 2.78 8.30
N ALA A 29 8.14 2.34 8.52
CA ALA A 29 8.83 2.51 9.80
C ALA A 29 9.55 3.86 9.98
N GLY A 30 9.49 4.78 9.00
CA GLY A 30 10.15 6.09 9.10
C GLY A 30 11.68 6.00 9.18
N LEU A 31 12.28 5.06 8.45
CA LEU A 31 13.70 4.69 8.57
C LEU A 31 14.66 5.75 8.01
N THR A 32 14.21 6.61 7.11
CA THR A 32 15.04 7.56 6.37
C THR A 32 15.08 8.97 6.97
N GLY A 33 14.24 9.27 7.96
CA GLY A 33 14.22 10.60 8.61
C GLY A 33 13.98 11.74 7.61
N GLU A 34 12.86 11.69 6.90
CA GLU A 34 12.61 12.60 5.77
C GLU A 34 12.02 13.95 6.21
N PHE A 35 12.22 14.99 5.40
CA PHE A 35 11.61 16.30 5.61
C PHE A 35 11.89 16.91 6.99
N GLY A 36 13.09 16.68 7.53
CA GLY A 36 13.55 17.17 8.83
C GLY A 36 12.95 16.44 10.04
N GLN A 37 12.22 15.35 9.80
CA GLN A 37 11.74 14.46 10.84
C GLN A 37 12.87 13.53 11.30
N LEU A 38 13.07 13.41 12.61
CA LEU A 38 14.04 12.45 13.15
C LEU A 38 13.64 11.02 12.80
N VAL A 39 14.64 10.16 12.58
CA VAL A 39 14.45 8.74 12.27
C VAL A 39 13.56 8.07 13.33
N GLY A 40 12.56 7.31 12.88
CA GLY A 40 11.62 6.60 13.74
C GLY A 40 10.42 7.43 14.22
N LEU A 41 10.41 8.75 14.03
CA LEU A 41 9.20 9.54 14.27
C LEU A 41 8.18 9.31 13.14
N ARG A 42 6.88 9.40 13.48
CA ARG A 42 5.74 9.20 12.54
C ARG A 42 4.67 10.28 12.65
N GLU A 43 5.05 11.49 13.09
CA GLU A 43 4.14 12.62 13.23
C GLU A 43 3.73 13.24 11.89
N LEU A 44 4.66 13.32 10.93
CA LEU A 44 4.33 13.71 9.56
C LEU A 44 3.95 12.46 8.76
N PRO A 45 2.75 12.39 8.17
CA PRO A 45 2.31 11.23 7.41
C PRO A 45 2.88 11.28 5.97
N THR A 46 4.20 11.33 5.82
CA THR A 46 4.88 11.52 4.54
C THR A 46 4.70 10.32 3.60
N PRO A 47 4.91 10.49 2.28
CA PRO A 47 4.81 9.39 1.31
C PRO A 47 5.72 8.20 1.63
N ALA A 48 6.92 8.39 2.16
CA ALA A 48 7.80 7.27 2.54
C ALA A 48 7.28 6.47 3.74
N ILE A 49 6.36 7.05 4.52
CA ILE A 49 5.68 6.37 5.63
C ILE A 49 4.35 5.78 5.14
N THR A 50 3.59 6.46 4.28
CA THR A 50 2.21 6.06 3.98
C THR A 50 2.05 5.31 2.66
N LYS A 51 3.05 5.35 1.76
CA LYS A 51 3.11 4.44 0.61
C LYS A 51 3.71 3.12 1.06
N VAL A 52 2.84 2.12 1.20
CA VAL A 52 3.21 0.79 1.69
C VAL A 52 3.08 -0.26 0.59
N PRO A 53 3.93 -1.30 0.58
CA PRO A 53 3.77 -2.40 -0.33
C PRO A 53 2.62 -3.31 0.12
N VAL A 54 1.63 -3.52 -0.76
CA VAL A 54 0.54 -4.47 -0.54
C VAL A 54 0.76 -5.71 -1.39
N PHE A 55 0.64 -6.88 -0.80
CA PHE A 55 0.86 -8.16 -1.48
C PHE A 55 -0.40 -9.03 -1.44
N GLY A 56 -0.72 -9.67 -2.56
CA GLY A 56 -1.82 -10.63 -2.67
C GLY A 56 -1.32 -12.02 -3.08
N TYR A 57 -1.86 -13.06 -2.46
CA TYR A 57 -1.55 -14.46 -2.76
C TYR A 57 -2.83 -15.25 -2.90
N TRP A 58 -2.99 -15.93 -4.03
CA TRP A 58 -3.98 -16.99 -4.17
C TRP A 58 -3.31 -18.34 -3.97
N ILE A 59 -3.80 -19.06 -2.96
CA ILE A 59 -3.33 -20.37 -2.58
C ILE A 59 -4.49 -21.34 -2.77
N ALA A 60 -4.27 -22.38 -3.57
CA ALA A 60 -5.21 -23.48 -3.74
C ALA A 60 -4.43 -24.75 -4.13
N PRO A 61 -4.91 -25.94 -3.75
CA PRO A 61 -4.33 -27.20 -4.20
C PRO A 61 -4.28 -27.27 -5.74
N GLY A 62 -3.12 -27.63 -6.28
CA GLY A 62 -2.91 -27.77 -7.73
C GLY A 62 -2.92 -26.46 -8.53
N TYR A 63 -3.05 -25.30 -7.89
CA TYR A 63 -2.95 -24.01 -8.57
C TYR A 63 -1.48 -23.65 -8.82
N ALA A 64 -1.16 -23.36 -10.07
CA ALA A 64 0.11 -22.78 -10.49
C ALA A 64 -0.18 -21.47 -11.25
N PRO A 65 0.43 -20.34 -10.88
CA PRO A 65 0.30 -19.09 -11.63
C PRO A 65 0.78 -19.27 -13.08
N ALA A 66 0.06 -18.67 -14.03
CA ALA A 66 0.45 -18.70 -15.43
C ALA A 66 1.68 -17.83 -15.75
N SER A 67 1.98 -16.83 -14.91
CA SER A 67 3.13 -15.93 -15.07
C SER A 67 4.29 -16.32 -14.15
N THR A 68 5.51 -16.01 -14.59
CA THR A 68 6.76 -16.19 -13.82
C THR A 68 6.98 -15.11 -12.75
N GLY A 69 6.15 -14.06 -12.73
CA GLY A 69 6.24 -12.95 -11.78
C GLY A 69 4.87 -12.42 -11.35
N PRO A 70 4.83 -11.50 -10.35
CA PRO A 70 3.58 -10.95 -9.84
C PRO A 70 2.88 -10.09 -10.89
N VAL A 71 1.55 -10.06 -10.84
CA VAL A 71 0.75 -9.06 -11.57
C VAL A 71 0.78 -7.77 -10.75
N THR A 72 1.30 -6.70 -11.35
CA THR A 72 1.54 -5.42 -10.65
C THR A 72 0.50 -4.37 -11.02
N VAL A 73 -0.10 -3.75 -10.00
CA VAL A 73 -0.93 -2.55 -10.15
C VAL A 73 -0.03 -1.32 -10.02
N LYS A 74 0.01 -0.48 -11.06
CA LYS A 74 0.88 0.71 -11.11
C LYS A 74 0.15 2.03 -10.82
N GLN A 75 -1.19 2.06 -10.93
CA GLN A 75 -1.99 3.24 -10.61
C GLN A 75 -2.03 3.52 -9.11
N SER A 76 -2.48 4.71 -8.72
CA SER A 76 -2.57 5.09 -7.31
C SER A 76 -3.81 4.45 -6.69
N VAL A 77 -3.61 3.56 -5.73
CA VAL A 77 -4.71 2.82 -5.10
C VAL A 77 -4.67 2.96 -3.59
N SER A 78 -5.83 2.80 -2.97
CA SER A 78 -6.01 2.71 -1.52
C SER A 78 -7.04 1.62 -1.20
N TYR A 79 -7.58 1.61 0.02
CA TYR A 79 -8.48 0.58 0.53
C TYR A 79 -9.72 0.34 -0.37
N THR A 80 -10.23 1.36 -1.06
CA THR A 80 -11.35 1.21 -2.00
C THR A 80 -11.04 0.24 -3.14
N ALA A 81 -9.80 0.22 -3.64
CA ALA A 81 -9.38 -0.74 -4.66
C ALA A 81 -9.33 -2.18 -4.13
N LEU A 82 -8.99 -2.37 -2.84
CA LEU A 82 -9.05 -3.67 -2.20
C LEU A 82 -10.49 -4.15 -2.03
N SER A 83 -11.41 -3.27 -1.62
CA SER A 83 -12.83 -3.58 -1.54
C SER A 83 -13.39 -4.00 -2.90
N GLU A 84 -13.02 -3.29 -3.97
CA GLU A 84 -13.42 -3.65 -5.33
C GLU A 84 -12.83 -5.00 -5.77
N LEU A 85 -11.54 -5.24 -5.51
CA LEU A 85 -10.91 -6.54 -5.79
C LEU A 85 -11.66 -7.69 -5.09
N PHE A 86 -12.01 -7.53 -3.81
CA PHE A 86 -12.76 -8.54 -3.08
C PHE A 86 -14.17 -8.72 -3.61
N SER A 87 -14.85 -7.64 -3.98
CA SER A 87 -16.16 -7.70 -4.64
C SER A 87 -16.10 -8.53 -5.92
N ARG A 88 -15.16 -8.22 -6.82
CA ARG A 88 -14.94 -8.96 -8.07
C ARG A 88 -14.57 -10.42 -7.84
N TRP A 89 -13.75 -10.69 -6.82
CA TRP A 89 -13.33 -12.03 -6.44
C TRP A 89 -14.51 -12.89 -5.94
N LEU A 90 -15.35 -12.32 -5.07
CA LEU A 90 -16.52 -12.99 -4.52
C LEU A 90 -17.60 -13.23 -5.58
N ALA A 91 -17.64 -12.40 -6.64
CA ALA A 91 -18.52 -12.59 -7.78
C ALA A 91 -18.05 -13.70 -8.74
N GLN A 92 -16.82 -14.22 -8.61
CA GLN A 92 -16.35 -15.32 -9.44
C GLN A 92 -17.03 -16.65 -9.09
N THR A 93 -17.29 -17.45 -10.10
CA THR A 93 -17.68 -18.87 -9.96
C THR A 93 -16.52 -19.71 -9.41
N ALA A 94 -16.83 -20.93 -8.96
CA ALA A 94 -15.83 -21.86 -8.46
C ALA A 94 -14.80 -22.24 -9.53
N GLU A 95 -15.23 -22.37 -10.79
CA GLU A 95 -14.39 -22.67 -11.95
C GLU A 95 -13.43 -21.52 -12.25
N GLN A 96 -13.93 -20.27 -12.21
CA GLN A 96 -13.10 -19.10 -12.41
C GLN A 96 -12.06 -18.93 -11.29
N GLN A 97 -12.41 -19.23 -10.03
CA GLN A 97 -11.45 -19.21 -8.91
C GLN A 97 -10.39 -20.31 -8.99
N GLN A 98 -10.61 -21.39 -9.74
CA GLN A 98 -9.56 -22.41 -10.00
C GLN A 98 -8.48 -21.87 -10.94
N LYS A 99 -8.86 -21.02 -11.90
CA LYS A 99 -7.95 -20.42 -12.89
C LYS A 99 -8.22 -18.91 -13.02
N PRO A 100 -7.95 -18.13 -11.95
CA PRO A 100 -8.30 -16.73 -11.92
C PRO A 100 -7.49 -15.93 -12.95
N ALA A 101 -8.19 -15.09 -13.72
CA ALA A 101 -7.58 -14.15 -14.65
C ALA A 101 -7.16 -12.87 -13.90
N TRP A 102 -6.06 -12.94 -13.13
CA TRP A 102 -5.56 -11.81 -12.33
C TRP A 102 -5.44 -10.47 -13.07
N PRO A 103 -4.93 -10.41 -14.31
CA PRO A 103 -4.87 -9.15 -15.05
C PRO A 103 -6.24 -8.50 -15.26
N VAL A 104 -7.31 -9.29 -15.40
CA VAL A 104 -8.68 -8.81 -15.56
C VAL A 104 -9.28 -8.41 -14.20
N LEU A 105 -9.03 -9.18 -13.15
CA LEU A 105 -9.51 -8.82 -11.80
C LEU A 105 -8.90 -7.50 -11.31
N LEU A 106 -7.65 -7.23 -11.70
CA LEU A 106 -6.86 -6.07 -11.27
C LEU A 106 -6.88 -4.90 -12.28
N SER A 107 -7.56 -5.03 -13.42
CA SER A 107 -7.70 -3.92 -14.37
C SER A 107 -8.68 -2.88 -13.87
N ASP A 108 -8.47 -1.59 -14.16
CA ASP A 108 -9.44 -0.52 -13.89
C ASP A 108 -9.97 -0.52 -12.43
N LEU A 109 -9.08 -0.79 -11.46
CA LEU A 109 -9.38 -0.59 -10.05
C LEU A 109 -9.56 0.91 -9.74
N PRO A 110 -10.43 1.28 -8.79
CA PRO A 110 -10.63 2.66 -8.37
C PRO A 110 -9.31 3.36 -8.01
N ASP A 111 -9.01 4.45 -8.74
CA ASP A 111 -7.86 5.30 -8.44
C ASP A 111 -8.16 6.16 -7.20
N THR A 112 -7.14 6.34 -6.35
CA THR A 112 -7.21 7.18 -5.17
C THR A 112 -6.05 8.15 -5.17
N ARG A 113 -6.35 9.45 -5.24
CA ARG A 113 -5.35 10.50 -5.07
C ARG A 113 -4.67 10.38 -3.71
N PHE A 114 -3.37 10.67 -3.67
CA PHE A 114 -2.61 10.57 -2.44
C PHE A 114 -3.07 11.65 -1.45
N VAL A 115 -3.63 11.20 -0.33
CA VAL A 115 -3.92 11.99 0.86
C VAL A 115 -3.59 11.14 2.07
N SER A 116 -2.92 11.72 3.05
CA SER A 116 -2.59 11.07 4.30
C SER A 116 -2.75 12.05 5.46
N GLN A 117 -3.23 11.55 6.60
CA GLN A 117 -3.50 12.37 7.76
C GLN A 117 -3.02 11.68 9.03
N GLN A 118 -2.39 12.44 9.92
CA GLN A 118 -2.02 12.04 11.27
C GLN A 118 -2.40 13.18 12.22
N GLY A 119 -3.34 12.91 13.13
CA GLY A 119 -3.96 13.95 13.95
C GLY A 119 -4.52 15.09 13.08
N ASN A 120 -4.04 16.31 13.32
CA ASN A 120 -4.47 17.51 12.58
C ASN A 120 -3.48 17.92 11.47
N ILE A 121 -2.55 17.05 11.09
CA ILE A 121 -1.61 17.26 9.99
C ILE A 121 -2.07 16.45 8.80
N THR A 122 -2.28 17.11 7.65
CA THR A 122 -2.63 16.48 6.39
C THR A 122 -1.51 16.67 5.38
N VAL A 123 -1.17 15.61 4.64
CA VAL A 123 -0.30 15.66 3.47
C VAL A 123 -1.11 15.21 2.25
N MET A 124 -1.00 15.92 1.13
CA MET A 124 -1.66 15.55 -0.12
C MET A 124 -0.73 15.76 -1.32
N GLU A 125 -0.95 14.98 -2.38
CA GLU A 125 -0.28 15.22 -3.67
C GLU A 125 -1.18 16.10 -4.55
N SER A 126 -0.57 17.10 -5.18
CA SER A 126 -1.24 17.96 -6.15
C SER A 126 -0.20 18.49 -7.15
N GLN A 127 -0.47 18.26 -8.44
CA GLN A 127 0.36 18.72 -9.56
C GLN A 127 1.82 18.26 -9.47
N GLY A 128 2.04 17.02 -9.03
CA GLY A 128 3.38 16.41 -8.93
C GLY A 128 4.16 16.82 -7.68
N SER A 129 3.57 17.62 -6.79
CA SER A 129 4.19 18.06 -5.53
C SER A 129 3.38 17.59 -4.33
N TYR A 130 4.07 17.26 -3.23
CA TYR A 130 3.41 17.02 -1.96
C TYR A 130 3.24 18.33 -1.20
N TRP A 131 2.08 18.50 -0.57
CA TRP A 131 1.71 19.66 0.22
C TRP A 131 1.36 19.23 1.63
N ILE A 132 1.69 20.06 2.61
CA ILE A 132 1.38 19.84 4.03
C ILE A 132 0.47 20.95 4.56
N LYS A 133 -0.53 20.55 5.36
CA LYS A 133 -1.42 21.41 6.12
C LYS A 133 -1.29 21.05 7.60
N ALA A 134 -0.65 21.92 8.36
CA ALA A 134 -0.60 21.83 9.82
C ALA A 134 -1.74 22.66 10.46
N PRO A 135 -2.04 22.44 11.75
CA PRO A 135 -3.01 23.23 12.50
C PRO A 135 -2.66 24.72 12.45
N GLY A 136 -3.62 25.58 12.11
CA GLY A 136 -3.42 27.03 12.05
C GLY A 136 -2.49 27.54 10.93
N ALA A 137 -1.81 26.69 10.16
CA ALA A 137 -0.91 27.10 9.09
C ALA A 137 -1.58 27.06 7.71
N ALA A 138 -1.19 27.92 6.77
CA ALA A 138 -1.58 27.74 5.36
C ALA A 138 -0.93 26.47 4.76
N TRP A 139 -1.45 26.00 3.62
CA TRP A 139 -0.81 24.94 2.84
C TRP A 139 0.60 25.37 2.41
N LYS A 140 1.58 24.47 2.56
CA LYS A 140 2.96 24.67 2.10
C LYS A 140 3.44 23.44 1.36
N ILE A 141 4.37 23.61 0.43
CA ILE A 141 5.03 22.47 -0.22
C ILE A 141 5.82 21.70 0.84
N LEU A 142 5.64 20.38 0.86
CA LEU A 142 6.43 19.45 1.66
C LEU A 142 7.80 19.30 0.96
N GLY A 143 8.71 20.22 1.28
CA GLY A 143 10.10 20.20 0.82
C GLY A 143 11.07 19.76 1.92
N PRO A 144 12.32 19.39 1.58
CA PRO A 144 13.36 19.19 2.58
C PRO A 144 13.46 20.44 3.47
N VAL A 145 13.68 20.25 4.78
CA VAL A 145 13.90 21.39 5.68
C VAL A 145 15.06 22.20 5.13
N GLN A 146 14.80 23.46 4.76
CA GLN A 146 15.89 24.40 4.54
C GLN A 146 16.62 24.51 5.87
N THR A 147 17.87 24.05 5.90
CA THR A 147 18.78 24.36 7.00
C THR A 147 18.73 25.87 7.19
N ILE A 148 18.24 26.30 8.35
CA ILE A 148 18.40 27.69 8.78
C ILE A 148 19.92 27.85 8.86
N ALA A 149 20.51 28.54 7.87
CA ALA A 149 21.89 28.96 7.96
C ALA A 149 22.00 29.73 9.28
N ALA A 150 22.79 29.21 10.23
CA ALA A 150 23.08 29.90 11.46
C ALA A 150 23.59 31.29 11.08
N SER A 151 22.81 32.32 11.41
CA SER A 151 23.25 33.69 11.29
C SER A 151 24.31 33.94 12.35
N ASN A 152 25.57 34.01 11.87
CA ASN A 152 26.80 34.52 12.46
C ASN A 152 27.13 34.18 13.93
#